data_AF-A0AAD1ESD4-F1
#
_entry.id   AF-A0AAD1ESD4-F1
#
_cell.length_a   1.000
_cell.length_b   1.000
_cell.length_c   1.000
_cell.angle_alpha   90.00
_cell.angle_beta   90.00
_cell.angle_gamma   90.00
#
_symmetry.space_group_name_H-M   'P 1'
#
loop_
_entity.id
_entity.type
_entity.pdbx_description
1 polymer ?
#
loop_
_entity_poly.entity_id
_entity_poly.type
_entity_poly.pdbx_seq_one_letter_code
_entity_poly.pdbx_strand_id
1 'polypeptide(L)'
;MLNQIVATTCYSIKRELKKSAYWASILWVPSLLVLLSMFITITNTSAPTFNSKMVATTWEALLGGGVFAITLLFSAMTVRELFNDRATKINELLWAMSSPEAQFYGKLGAMNALIGSTLLLYISFILGVMSFVPWFNHVIRDLWRGLSGGQLLLGLLLLVEIIEWVELAAAHLATKITNKTHINQAVVTLNLAVGLAVYVSLFASLSESRFIQGLAYVLPVFSQLRVFKAGWDQSLSAVFLAMILVSEILLLGLYFAYVRYLYVQRH
;
A
#
# COMPACT_ATOMS: atom_id res chain seq x y z
N MET A 1 -20.62 -6.53 19.38
CA MET A 1 -19.29 -6.41 18.75
C MET A 1 -19.35 -5.72 17.39
N LEU A 2 -20.10 -6.23 16.40
CA LEU A 2 -20.16 -5.62 15.06
C LEU A 2 -20.52 -4.12 15.07
N ASN A 3 -21.55 -3.72 15.82
CA ASN A 3 -21.95 -2.31 15.94
C ASN A 3 -20.84 -1.42 16.53
N GLN A 4 -20.00 -1.96 17.43
CA GLN A 4 -18.87 -1.23 18.01
C GLN A 4 -17.74 -1.06 17.00
N ILE A 5 -17.48 -2.09 16.18
CA ILE A 5 -16.52 -2.03 15.07
C ILE A 5 -16.96 -0.95 14.08
N VAL A 6 -18.21 -1.00 13.60
CA VAL A 6 -18.74 -0.02 12.65
C VAL A 6 -18.70 1.41 13.21
N ALA A 7 -19.11 1.61 14.46
CA ALA A 7 -19.06 2.92 15.10
C ALA A 7 -17.63 3.46 15.18
N THR A 8 -16.66 2.61 15.55
CA THR A 8 -15.23 2.97 15.56
C THR A 8 -14.73 3.31 14.17
N THR A 9 -15.05 2.49 13.17
CA THR A 9 -14.68 2.72 11.78
C THR A 9 -15.19 4.07 11.27
N CYS A 10 -16.50 4.33 11.44
CA CYS A 10 -17.09 5.59 11.00
C CYS A 10 -16.49 6.81 11.72
N TYR A 11 -16.17 6.69 13.00
CA TYR A 11 -15.54 7.75 13.77
C TYR A 11 -14.13 8.07 13.23
N SER A 12 -13.28 7.05 13.09
CA SER A 12 -11.90 7.22 12.60
C SER A 12 -11.89 7.80 11.18
N ILE A 13 -12.74 7.30 10.28
CA ILE A 13 -12.89 7.87 8.92
C ILE A 13 -13.26 9.35 8.98
N LYS A 14 -14.34 9.70 9.70
CA LYS A 14 -14.79 11.11 9.81
C LYS A 14 -13.73 12.01 10.41
N ARG A 15 -12.92 11.49 11.33
CA ARG A 15 -11.85 12.25 11.98
C ARG A 15 -10.71 12.57 11.02
N GLU A 16 -10.26 11.58 10.25
CA GLU A 16 -9.16 11.79 9.29
C GLU A 16 -9.60 12.66 8.10
N LEU A 17 -10.81 12.47 7.57
CA LEU A 17 -11.36 13.29 6.48
C LEU A 17 -11.47 14.79 6.83
N LYS A 18 -11.61 15.13 8.12
CA LYS A 18 -11.65 16.53 8.57
C LYS A 18 -10.28 17.20 8.60
N LYS A 19 -9.19 16.44 8.58
CA LYS A 19 -7.85 17.01 8.64
C LYS A 19 -7.43 17.49 7.25
N SER A 20 -7.04 18.75 7.13
CA SER A 20 -6.46 19.28 5.89
C SER A 20 -5.23 18.49 5.44
N ALA A 21 -4.46 17.95 6.39
CA ALA A 21 -3.32 17.10 6.13
C ALA A 21 -3.66 15.85 5.31
N TYR A 22 -4.84 15.24 5.51
CA TYR A 22 -5.29 14.09 4.72
C TYR A 22 -5.43 14.47 3.23
N TRP A 23 -6.15 15.55 2.94
CA TRP A 23 -6.35 16.03 1.57
C TRP A 23 -5.05 16.49 0.92
N ALA A 24 -4.21 17.23 1.64
CA ALA A 24 -2.89 17.65 1.15
C ALA A 24 -2.01 16.44 0.80
N SER A 25 -2.07 15.40 1.61
CA SER A 25 -1.28 14.18 1.41
C SER A 25 -1.72 13.41 0.15
N ILE A 26 -3.04 13.33 -0.10
CA ILE A 26 -3.57 12.63 -1.28
C ILE A 26 -3.23 13.37 -2.57
N LEU A 27 -3.26 14.71 -2.55
CA LEU A 27 -3.01 15.54 -3.73
C LEU A 27 -1.56 15.47 -4.23
N TRP A 28 -0.62 14.97 -3.43
CA TRP A 28 0.79 14.91 -3.80
C TRP A 28 1.06 13.99 -5.00
N VAL A 29 0.39 12.83 -5.06
CA VAL A 29 0.55 11.86 -6.17
C VAL A 29 0.00 12.42 -7.50
N PRO A 30 -1.23 12.96 -7.58
CA PRO A 30 -1.70 13.67 -8.76
C PRO A 30 -0.79 14.85 -9.16
N SER A 31 -0.29 15.61 -8.19
CA SER A 31 0.57 16.77 -8.45
C SER A 31 1.90 16.36 -9.10
N LEU A 32 2.51 15.26 -8.63
CA LEU A 32 3.70 14.66 -9.25
C LEU A 32 3.43 14.18 -10.66
N LEU A 33 2.29 13.52 -10.91
CA LEU A 33 1.91 13.07 -12.25
C LEU A 33 1.71 14.25 -13.21
N VAL A 34 1.07 15.33 -12.76
CA VAL A 34 0.91 16.56 -13.57
C VAL A 34 2.28 17.16 -13.87
N LEU A 35 3.16 17.27 -12.87
CA LEU A 35 4.49 17.83 -13.04
C LEU A 35 5.34 17.01 -14.04
N LEU A 36 5.35 15.68 -13.89
CA LEU A 36 5.99 14.76 -14.85
C LEU A 36 5.40 14.91 -16.25
N SER A 37 4.07 15.03 -16.37
CA SER A 37 3.40 15.20 -17.65
C SER A 37 3.80 16.50 -18.36
N MET A 38 3.97 17.59 -17.61
CA MET A 38 4.43 18.86 -18.15
C MET A 38 5.87 18.76 -18.67
N PHE A 39 6.78 18.16 -17.89
CA PHE A 39 8.18 17.97 -18.31
C PHE A 39 8.31 17.11 -19.58
N ILE A 40 7.53 16.02 -19.69
CA ILE A 40 7.57 15.15 -20.87
C ILE A 40 7.01 15.87 -22.10
N THR A 41 5.91 16.60 -21.94
CA THR A 41 5.30 17.36 -23.05
C THR A 41 6.23 18.46 -23.57
N ILE A 42 7.07 19.05 -22.71
CA ILE A 42 8.06 20.06 -23.10
C ILE A 42 9.28 19.43 -23.80
N THR A 43 9.62 18.18 -23.51
CA THR A 43 10.90 17.57 -23.93
C THR A 43 10.80 16.54 -25.06
N ASN A 44 9.63 15.92 -25.30
CA ASN A 44 9.43 14.92 -26.35
C ASN A 44 7.99 14.94 -26.90
N THR A 45 7.84 15.06 -28.22
CA THR A 45 6.54 14.96 -28.92
C THR A 45 6.17 13.53 -29.33
N SER A 46 7.10 12.58 -29.19
CA SER A 46 6.91 11.16 -29.50
C SER A 46 6.71 10.34 -28.23
N ALA A 47 5.61 9.58 -28.17
CA ALA A 47 5.33 8.67 -27.06
C ALA A 47 6.35 7.51 -27.05
N PRO A 48 6.90 7.13 -25.88
CA PRO A 48 7.78 5.97 -25.80
C PRO A 48 7.00 4.69 -26.08
N THR A 49 7.50 3.86 -27.01
CA THR A 49 6.96 2.51 -27.27
C THR A 49 7.58 1.51 -26.30
N PHE A 50 6.74 0.76 -25.58
CA PHE A 50 7.19 -0.26 -24.64
C PHE A 50 7.21 -1.64 -25.29
N ASN A 51 8.30 -2.41 -25.08
CA ASN A 51 8.30 -3.86 -25.36
C ASN A 51 7.77 -4.65 -24.14
N SER A 52 7.48 -5.95 -24.31
CA SER A 52 6.85 -6.76 -23.26
C SER A 52 7.63 -6.82 -21.93
N LYS A 53 8.96 -6.85 -21.98
CA LYS A 53 9.83 -6.84 -20.79
C LYS A 53 9.84 -5.48 -20.08
N MET A 54 9.79 -4.40 -20.86
CA MET A 54 9.68 -3.05 -20.33
C MET A 54 8.31 -2.84 -19.67
N VAL A 55 7.21 -3.34 -20.25
CA VAL A 55 5.88 -3.28 -19.64
C VAL A 55 5.86 -3.99 -18.27
N ALA A 56 6.44 -5.19 -18.15
CA ALA A 56 6.53 -5.93 -16.89
C ALA A 56 7.24 -5.14 -15.79
N THR A 57 8.40 -4.59 -16.12
CA THR A 57 9.25 -3.82 -15.19
C THR A 57 8.62 -2.47 -14.85
N THR A 58 7.91 -1.85 -15.79
CA THR A 58 7.13 -0.64 -15.53
C THR A 58 5.97 -0.91 -14.58
N TRP A 59 5.23 -2.01 -14.74
CA TRP A 59 4.18 -2.39 -13.79
C TRP A 59 4.72 -2.71 -12.40
N GLU A 60 5.83 -3.44 -12.31
CA GLU A 60 6.52 -3.68 -11.04
C GLU A 60 6.92 -2.36 -10.35
N ALA A 61 7.46 -1.39 -11.12
CA ALA A 61 7.81 -0.06 -10.62
C ALA A 61 6.58 0.76 -10.20
N LEU A 62 5.48 0.68 -10.94
CA LEU A 62 4.22 1.37 -10.61
C LEU A 62 3.59 0.78 -9.33
N LEU A 63 3.57 -0.55 -9.19
CA LEU A 63 3.10 -1.22 -7.99
C LEU A 63 3.98 -0.87 -6.79
N GLY A 64 5.31 -0.97 -6.94
CA GLY A 64 6.24 -0.62 -5.87
C GLY A 64 6.16 0.85 -5.47
N GLY A 65 6.11 1.77 -6.44
CA GLY A 65 5.93 3.20 -6.19
C GLY A 65 4.58 3.53 -5.54
N GLY A 66 3.51 2.87 -5.97
CA GLY A 66 2.18 3.00 -5.37
C GLY A 66 2.16 2.53 -3.91
N VAL A 67 2.75 1.38 -3.62
CA VAL A 67 2.91 0.86 -2.26
C VAL A 67 3.70 1.83 -1.38
N PHE A 68 4.82 2.35 -1.88
CA PHE A 68 5.61 3.32 -1.15
C PHE A 68 4.82 4.60 -0.86
N ALA A 69 4.07 5.12 -1.84
CA ALA A 69 3.20 6.26 -1.65
C ALA A 69 2.11 5.99 -0.61
N ILE A 70 1.42 4.85 -0.68
CA ILE A 70 0.41 4.46 0.34
C ILE A 70 1.05 4.38 1.73
N THR A 71 2.23 3.77 1.84
CA THR A 71 2.97 3.66 3.10
C THR A 71 3.27 5.05 3.67
N LEU A 72 3.81 5.97 2.86
CA LEU A 72 4.12 7.33 3.28
C LEU A 72 2.88 8.06 3.81
N LEU A 73 1.73 7.86 3.16
CA LEU A 73 0.49 8.57 3.48
C LEU A 73 -0.21 7.98 4.71
N PHE A 74 -0.37 6.65 4.74
CA PHE A 74 -1.29 5.98 5.66
C PHE A 74 -0.61 5.41 6.89
N SER A 75 0.66 4.96 6.82
CA SER A 75 1.34 4.38 7.99
C SER A 75 1.38 5.34 9.19
N ALA A 76 1.58 6.64 8.93
CA ALA A 76 1.55 7.68 9.94
C ALA A 76 0.16 7.83 10.59
N MET A 77 -0.90 7.72 9.79
CA MET A 77 -2.29 7.81 10.25
C MET A 77 -2.62 6.58 11.09
N THR A 78 -2.28 5.39 10.61
CA THR A 78 -2.48 4.11 11.28
C THR A 78 -1.77 4.05 12.62
N VAL A 79 -0.49 4.44 12.68
CA VAL A 79 0.25 4.48 13.94
C VAL A 79 -0.40 5.44 14.94
N ARG A 80 -0.80 6.64 14.50
CA ARG A 80 -1.43 7.64 15.38
C ARG A 80 -2.81 7.21 15.86
N GLU A 81 -3.59 6.57 15.00
CA GLU A 81 -4.94 6.07 15.31
C GLU A 81 -4.89 4.95 16.36
N LEU A 82 -3.94 4.02 16.20
CA LEU A 82 -3.80 2.86 17.07
C LEU A 82 -3.04 3.19 18.37
N PHE A 83 -2.07 4.10 18.36
CA PHE A 83 -1.36 4.54 19.58
C PHE A 83 -2.29 5.17 20.62
N ASN A 84 -3.37 5.80 20.14
CA ASN A 84 -4.46 6.43 20.88
C ASN A 84 -4.08 7.22 22.14
N ASP A 85 -3.94 8.53 21.97
CA ASP A 85 -4.09 9.47 23.08
C ASP A 85 -5.54 9.42 23.58
N ARG A 86 -5.74 9.15 24.87
CA ARG A 86 -7.01 9.37 25.59
C ARG A 86 -7.42 10.86 25.64
N ALA A 87 -6.80 11.73 24.84
CA ALA A 87 -6.84 13.18 24.98
C ALA A 87 -8.17 13.84 24.57
N THR A 88 -9.15 13.09 24.03
CA THR A 88 -10.46 13.67 23.67
C THR A 88 -11.61 12.89 24.32
N LYS A 89 -12.58 13.63 24.88
CA LYS A 89 -13.79 13.06 25.52
C LYS A 89 -14.54 12.05 24.65
N ILE A 90 -14.51 12.20 23.32
CA ILE A 90 -15.16 11.26 22.39
C ILE A 90 -14.38 9.94 22.32
N ASN A 91 -13.05 9.97 22.34
CA ASN A 91 -12.23 8.77 22.43
C ASN A 91 -12.49 8.06 23.77
N GLU A 92 -12.57 8.79 24.87
CA GLU A 92 -12.91 8.23 26.19
C GLU A 92 -14.28 7.56 26.19
N LEU A 93 -15.28 8.16 25.54
CA LEU A 93 -16.61 7.57 25.37
C LEU A 93 -16.57 6.31 24.48
N LEU A 94 -15.80 6.33 23.40
CA LEU A 94 -15.57 5.17 22.53
C LEU A 94 -14.89 4.04 23.31
N TRP A 95 -13.89 4.33 24.13
CA TRP A 95 -13.26 3.37 25.05
C TRP A 95 -14.22 2.84 26.10
N ALA A 96 -15.12 3.68 26.62
CA ALA A 96 -16.14 3.25 27.57
C ALA A 96 -17.20 2.33 26.93
N MET A 97 -17.41 2.41 25.61
CA MET A 97 -18.48 1.71 24.90
C MET A 97 -18.01 0.55 24.00
N SER A 98 -16.71 0.33 23.83
CA SER A 98 -16.16 -0.69 22.91
C SER A 98 -14.99 -1.48 23.52
N SER A 99 -14.91 -2.78 23.19
CA SER A 99 -13.77 -3.60 23.60
C SER A 99 -12.50 -3.23 22.84
N PRO A 100 -11.30 -3.48 23.40
CA PRO A 100 -10.03 -3.28 22.70
C PRO A 100 -9.99 -4.00 21.34
N GLU A 101 -10.56 -5.20 21.25
CA GLU A 101 -10.70 -5.93 19.99
C GLU A 101 -11.56 -5.19 18.97
N ALA A 102 -12.74 -4.71 19.37
CA ALA A 102 -13.61 -3.96 18.46
C ALA A 102 -12.94 -2.67 17.96
N GLN A 103 -12.09 -2.04 18.79
CA GLN A 103 -11.32 -0.88 18.39
C GLN A 103 -10.22 -1.20 17.40
N PHE A 104 -9.50 -2.30 17.60
CA PHE A 104 -8.47 -2.76 16.68
C PHE A 104 -9.05 -2.97 15.27
N TYR A 105 -10.10 -3.80 15.17
CA TYR A 105 -10.78 -4.07 13.90
C TYR A 105 -11.38 -2.79 13.30
N GLY A 106 -12.00 -1.95 14.12
CA GLY A 106 -12.65 -0.73 13.65
C GLY A 106 -11.68 0.28 13.07
N LYS A 107 -10.53 0.50 13.72
CA LYS A 107 -9.49 1.45 13.28
C LYS A 107 -8.73 0.95 12.06
N LEU A 108 -8.33 -0.32 12.01
CA LEU A 108 -7.73 -0.90 10.81
C LEU A 108 -8.71 -0.88 9.64
N GLY A 109 -9.97 -1.25 9.86
CA GLY A 109 -11.02 -1.15 8.85
C GLY A 109 -11.23 0.28 8.34
N ALA A 110 -11.07 1.30 9.20
CA ALA A 110 -11.10 2.69 8.77
C ALA A 110 -9.92 3.05 7.85
N MET A 111 -8.70 2.63 8.20
CA MET A 111 -7.52 2.89 7.37
C MET A 111 -7.64 2.19 6.02
N ASN A 112 -8.07 0.93 5.99
CA ASN A 112 -8.29 0.19 4.74
C ASN A 112 -9.39 0.83 3.88
N ALA A 113 -10.48 1.31 4.48
CA ALA A 113 -11.52 2.05 3.76
C ALA A 113 -10.98 3.37 3.18
N LEU A 114 -10.15 4.10 3.93
CA LEU A 114 -9.53 5.33 3.44
C LEU A 114 -8.55 5.05 2.29
N ILE A 115 -7.70 4.01 2.41
CA ILE A 115 -6.78 3.58 1.34
C ILE A 115 -7.57 3.20 0.09
N GLY A 116 -8.60 2.37 0.22
CA GLY A 116 -9.46 1.97 -0.89
C GLY A 116 -10.13 3.16 -1.57
N SER A 117 -10.64 4.12 -0.79
CA SER A 117 -11.23 5.35 -1.34
C SER A 117 -10.20 6.22 -2.08
N THR A 118 -8.96 6.32 -1.58
CA THR A 118 -7.87 7.05 -2.22
C THR A 118 -7.41 6.38 -3.51
N LEU A 119 -7.33 5.05 -3.53
CA LEU A 119 -7.05 4.29 -4.76
C LEU A 119 -8.10 4.54 -5.84
N LEU A 120 -9.39 4.55 -5.48
CA LEU A 120 -10.47 4.87 -6.40
C LEU A 120 -10.38 6.31 -6.92
N LEU A 121 -10.00 7.27 -6.07
CA LEU A 121 -9.74 8.64 -6.49
C LEU A 121 -8.56 8.73 -7.47
N TYR A 122 -7.47 7.99 -7.24
CA TYR A 122 -6.33 7.93 -8.16
C TYR A 122 -6.70 7.30 -9.50
N ILE A 123 -7.46 6.21 -9.50
CA ILE A 123 -7.98 5.61 -10.73
C ILE A 123 -8.84 6.62 -11.50
N SER A 124 -9.77 7.29 -10.80
CA SER A 124 -10.64 8.31 -11.41
C SER A 124 -9.84 9.47 -12.00
N PHE A 125 -8.79 9.92 -11.30
CA PHE A 125 -7.89 10.95 -11.78
C PHE A 125 -7.12 10.51 -13.03
N ILE A 126 -6.54 9.30 -13.04
CA ILE A 126 -5.83 8.75 -14.20
C ILE A 126 -6.75 8.68 -15.42
N LEU A 127 -7.97 8.16 -15.26
CA LEU A 127 -8.98 8.10 -16.33
C LEU A 127 -9.35 9.50 -16.84
N GLY A 128 -9.45 10.47 -15.93
CA GLY A 128 -9.64 11.88 -16.28
C GLY A 128 -8.50 12.39 -17.16
N VAL A 129 -7.25 12.25 -16.73
CA VAL A 129 -6.05 12.70 -17.47
C VAL A 129 -5.95 12.03 -18.85
N MET A 130 -6.25 10.73 -18.96
CA MET A 130 -6.27 10.01 -20.24
C MET A 130 -7.24 10.62 -21.26
N SER A 131 -8.33 11.24 -20.79
CA SER A 131 -9.32 11.87 -21.66
C SER A 131 -8.83 13.19 -22.28
N PHE A 132 -7.86 13.86 -21.64
CA PHE A 132 -7.36 15.18 -22.06
C PHE A 132 -5.92 15.15 -22.62
N VAL A 133 -5.15 14.10 -22.34
CA VAL A 133 -3.71 14.02 -22.69
C VAL A 133 -3.46 12.84 -23.65
N PRO A 134 -3.41 13.06 -24.98
CA PRO A 134 -3.37 11.98 -25.98
C PRO A 134 -2.16 11.05 -25.89
N TRP A 135 -0.98 11.59 -25.57
CA TRP A 135 0.24 10.78 -25.41
C TRP A 135 0.15 9.89 -24.17
N PHE A 136 -0.44 10.38 -23.09
CA PHE A 136 -0.65 9.62 -21.85
C PHE A 136 -1.63 8.47 -22.09
N ASN A 137 -2.70 8.73 -22.84
CA ASN A 137 -3.61 7.67 -23.28
C ASN A 137 -2.90 6.58 -24.09
N HIS A 138 -1.97 6.94 -24.99
CA HIS A 138 -1.16 5.95 -25.72
C HIS A 138 -0.30 5.11 -24.79
N VAL A 139 0.43 5.74 -23.87
CA VAL A 139 1.27 5.04 -22.88
C VAL A 139 0.45 4.08 -22.03
N ILE A 140 -0.68 4.53 -21.47
CA ILE A 140 -1.55 3.67 -20.67
C ILE A 140 -2.07 2.53 -21.54
N ARG A 141 -2.60 2.79 -22.73
CA ARG A 141 -3.09 1.73 -23.62
C ARG A 141 -2.01 0.68 -23.93
N ASP A 142 -0.76 1.09 -24.14
CA ASP A 142 0.35 0.18 -24.39
C ASP A 142 0.74 -0.63 -23.14
N LEU A 143 0.67 -0.05 -21.94
CA LEU A 143 0.81 -0.78 -20.67
C LEU A 143 -0.31 -1.80 -20.43
N TRP A 144 -1.52 -1.53 -20.93
CA TRP A 144 -2.68 -2.40 -20.79
C TRP A 144 -2.79 -3.49 -21.87
N ARG A 145 -2.22 -3.28 -23.06
CA ARG A 145 -2.29 -4.22 -24.20
C ARG A 145 -1.66 -5.59 -23.94
N GLY A 146 -0.79 -5.70 -22.93
CA GLY A 146 -0.14 -6.96 -22.52
C GLY A 146 -0.79 -7.67 -21.33
N LEU A 147 -1.87 -7.13 -20.76
CA LEU A 147 -2.44 -7.60 -19.50
C LEU A 147 -3.57 -8.60 -19.75
N SER A 148 -3.32 -9.88 -19.49
CA SER A 148 -4.38 -10.89 -19.42
C SER A 148 -5.24 -10.70 -18.17
N GLY A 149 -6.50 -11.13 -18.21
CA GLY A 149 -7.39 -11.05 -17.04
C GLY A 149 -6.83 -11.75 -15.79
N GLY A 150 -6.09 -12.85 -15.98
CA GLY A 150 -5.42 -13.56 -14.88
C GLY A 150 -4.27 -12.77 -14.25
N GLN A 151 -3.45 -12.08 -15.07
CA GLN A 151 -2.39 -11.20 -14.56
C GLN A 151 -2.95 -9.98 -13.82
N LEU A 152 -4.09 -9.45 -14.28
CA LEU A 152 -4.78 -8.35 -13.62
C LEU A 152 -5.27 -8.78 -12.24
N LEU A 153 -5.90 -9.95 -12.14
CA LEU A 153 -6.35 -10.50 -10.88
C LEU A 153 -5.20 -10.75 -9.91
N LEU A 154 -4.10 -11.34 -10.39
CA LEU A 154 -2.89 -11.55 -9.59
C LEU A 154 -2.33 -10.22 -9.07
N GLY A 155 -2.22 -9.21 -9.92
CA GLY A 155 -1.76 -7.87 -9.53
C GLY A 155 -2.63 -7.21 -8.48
N LEU A 156 -3.96 -7.33 -8.59
CA LEU A 156 -4.89 -6.80 -7.60
C LEU A 156 -4.78 -7.52 -6.24
N LEU A 157 -4.69 -8.86 -6.25
CA LEU A 157 -4.54 -9.65 -5.02
C LEU A 157 -3.25 -9.29 -4.29
N LEU A 158 -2.13 -9.24 -5.02
CA LEU A 158 -0.84 -8.88 -4.46
C LEU A 158 -0.82 -7.43 -3.96
N LEU A 159 -1.49 -6.50 -4.65
CA LEU A 159 -1.58 -5.12 -4.20
C LEU A 159 -2.36 -5.00 -2.88
N VAL A 160 -3.50 -5.70 -2.75
CA VAL A 160 -4.24 -5.76 -1.48
C VAL A 160 -3.35 -6.35 -0.39
N GLU A 161 -2.65 -7.43 -0.70
CA GLU A 161 -1.79 -8.10 0.27
C GLU A 161 -0.65 -7.22 0.77
N ILE A 162 0.07 -6.54 -0.14
CA ILE A 162 1.15 -5.62 0.22
C ILE A 162 0.62 -4.49 1.12
N ILE A 163 -0.55 -3.93 0.80
CA ILE A 163 -1.18 -2.89 1.61
C ILE A 163 -1.45 -3.40 3.03
N GLU A 164 -2.03 -4.59 3.18
CA GLU A 164 -2.31 -5.18 4.50
C GLU A 164 -1.02 -5.45 5.29
N TRP A 165 0.07 -5.87 4.64
CA TRP A 165 1.37 -6.03 5.30
C TRP A 165 1.91 -4.72 5.87
N VAL A 166 1.83 -3.65 5.09
CA VAL A 166 2.27 -2.31 5.53
C VAL A 166 1.41 -1.81 6.69
N GLU A 167 0.10 -1.94 6.58
CA GLU A 167 -0.84 -1.50 7.61
C GLU A 167 -0.66 -2.29 8.91
N LEU A 168 -0.43 -3.60 8.82
CA LEU A 168 -0.13 -4.42 10.00
C LEU A 168 1.24 -4.11 10.60
N ALA A 169 2.24 -3.78 9.79
CA ALA A 169 3.52 -3.30 10.30
C ALA A 169 3.37 -1.97 11.05
N ALA A 170 2.59 -1.03 10.51
CA ALA A 170 2.24 0.21 11.18
C ALA A 170 1.48 -0.04 12.49
N ALA A 171 0.50 -0.95 12.49
CA ALA A 171 -0.23 -1.35 13.69
C ALA A 171 0.68 -1.97 14.75
N HIS A 172 1.60 -2.86 14.36
CA HIS A 172 2.58 -3.43 15.26
C HIS A 172 3.46 -2.36 15.90
N LEU A 173 3.96 -1.38 15.13
CA LEU A 173 4.73 -0.26 15.66
C LEU A 173 3.92 0.53 16.70
N ALA A 174 2.64 0.80 16.43
CA ALA A 174 1.77 1.47 17.39
C ALA A 174 1.71 0.74 18.74
N THR A 175 1.71 -0.60 18.74
CA THR A 175 1.71 -1.39 19.99
C THR A 175 3.02 -1.30 20.78
N LYS A 176 4.14 -0.94 20.16
CA LYS A 176 5.47 -0.86 20.81
C LYS A 176 5.86 0.54 21.26
N ILE A 177 5.34 1.58 20.62
CA ILE A 177 5.68 2.96 20.97
C ILE A 177 5.00 3.33 22.29
N THR A 178 5.76 3.86 23.24
CA THR A 178 5.26 4.34 24.54
C THR A 178 5.13 5.86 24.60
N ASN A 179 5.98 6.60 23.88
CA ASN A 179 5.98 8.06 23.85
C ASN A 179 5.56 8.61 22.49
N LYS A 180 4.64 9.59 22.50
CA LYS A 180 4.12 10.27 21.31
C LYS A 180 5.22 10.93 20.46
N THR A 181 6.28 11.42 21.08
CA THR A 181 7.41 12.06 20.37
C THR A 181 8.13 11.09 19.44
N HIS A 182 8.11 9.78 19.73
CA HIS A 182 8.79 8.75 18.95
C HIS A 182 7.93 8.23 17.78
N ILE A 183 6.66 8.63 17.67
CA ILE A 183 5.77 8.19 16.58
C ILE A 183 6.36 8.56 15.22
N ASN A 184 6.77 9.82 15.05
CA ASN A 184 7.31 10.26 13.76
C ASN A 184 8.62 9.54 13.41
N GLN A 185 9.47 9.25 14.41
CA GLN A 185 10.70 8.49 14.19
C GLN A 185 10.39 7.06 13.73
N ALA A 186 9.48 6.36 14.42
CA ALA A 186 9.08 5.00 14.06
C ALA A 186 8.43 4.92 12.67
N VAL A 187 7.57 5.88 12.33
CA VAL A 187 6.94 5.98 11.00
C VAL A 187 7.99 6.22 9.92
N VAL A 188 8.97 7.11 10.15
CA VAL A 188 10.07 7.33 9.19
C VAL A 188 10.89 6.06 9.00
N THR A 189 11.19 5.31 10.08
CA THR A 189 11.89 4.03 9.97
C THR A 189 11.11 3.01 9.14
N LEU A 190 9.79 2.92 9.33
CA LEU A 190 8.93 2.05 8.51
C LEU A 190 8.96 2.46 7.04
N ASN A 191 8.81 3.76 6.76
CA ASN A 191 8.84 4.29 5.41
C ASN A 191 10.19 4.00 4.73
N LEU A 192 11.31 4.14 5.45
CA LEU A 192 12.63 3.80 4.93
C LEU A 192 12.76 2.29 4.67
N ALA A 193 12.23 1.44 5.56
CA ALA A 193 12.25 -0.01 5.37
C ALA A 193 11.42 -0.42 4.14
N VAL A 194 10.24 0.16 3.92
CA VAL A 194 9.41 -0.09 2.73
C VAL A 194 10.02 0.53 1.47
N GLY A 195 10.63 1.70 1.56
CA GLY A 195 11.35 2.31 0.43
C GLY A 195 12.54 1.48 -0.01
N LEU A 196 13.34 0.99 0.95
CA LEU A 196 14.38 -0.01 0.69
C LEU A 196 13.76 -1.29 0.13
N ALA A 197 12.57 -1.65 0.60
CA ALA A 197 11.86 -2.83 0.13
C ALA A 197 11.62 -2.77 -1.39
N VAL A 198 10.97 -1.69 -1.80
CA VAL A 198 10.68 -1.40 -3.20
C VAL A 198 11.96 -1.29 -4.03
N TYR A 199 12.97 -0.59 -3.53
CA TYR A 199 14.24 -0.41 -4.24
C TYR A 199 14.96 -1.73 -4.53
N VAL A 200 15.10 -2.62 -3.53
CA VAL A 200 15.78 -3.90 -3.74
C VAL A 200 14.98 -4.82 -4.65
N SER A 201 13.64 -4.81 -4.61
CA SER A 201 12.83 -5.57 -5.58
C SER A 201 13.12 -5.12 -7.01
N LEU A 202 13.11 -3.82 -7.27
CA LEU A 202 13.39 -3.25 -8.59
C LEU A 202 14.84 -3.55 -9.02
N PHE A 203 15.79 -3.47 -8.09
CA PHE A 203 17.19 -3.78 -8.37
C PHE A 203 17.42 -5.27 -8.63
N ALA A 204 16.78 -6.17 -7.89
CA ALA A 204 16.81 -7.61 -8.12
C ALA A 204 16.26 -7.97 -9.51
N SER A 205 15.31 -7.18 -9.99
CA SER A 205 14.75 -7.27 -11.33
C SER A 205 15.69 -6.86 -12.46
N LEU A 206 16.74 -6.10 -12.14
CA LEU A 206 17.78 -5.69 -13.08
C LEU A 206 19.10 -6.45 -12.88
N SER A 207 19.25 -7.15 -11.77
CA SER A 207 20.50 -7.83 -11.40
C SER A 207 20.57 -9.25 -11.96
N GLU A 208 21.75 -9.63 -12.45
CA GLU A 208 22.07 -11.03 -12.81
C GLU A 208 22.46 -11.89 -11.61
N SER A 209 22.68 -11.29 -10.44
CA SER A 209 23.12 -12.00 -9.23
C SER A 209 21.98 -12.82 -8.61
N ARG A 210 22.17 -14.14 -8.56
CA ARG A 210 21.22 -15.07 -7.90
C ARG A 210 21.02 -14.76 -6.41
N PHE A 211 22.03 -14.19 -5.75
CA PHE A 211 21.92 -13.78 -4.34
C PHE A 211 20.92 -12.64 -4.16
N ILE A 212 21.02 -11.59 -5.00
CA ILE A 212 20.13 -10.43 -4.95
C ILE A 212 18.70 -10.84 -5.35
N GLN A 213 18.57 -11.70 -6.36
CA GLN A 213 17.29 -12.28 -6.75
C GLN A 213 16.66 -13.13 -5.63
N GLY A 214 17.47 -13.88 -4.88
CA GLY A 214 17.01 -14.68 -3.75
C GLY A 214 16.52 -13.83 -2.58
N LEU A 215 17.24 -12.75 -2.24
CA LEU A 215 16.82 -11.81 -1.18
C LEU A 215 15.45 -11.19 -1.43
N ALA A 216 15.10 -10.97 -2.70
CA ALA A 216 13.81 -10.41 -3.10
C ALA A 216 12.61 -11.35 -2.82
N TYR A 217 12.83 -12.59 -2.38
CA TYR A 217 11.75 -13.50 -1.96
C TYR A 217 11.63 -13.66 -0.44
N VAL A 218 12.50 -13.00 0.35
CA VAL A 218 12.61 -13.28 1.80
C VAL A 218 11.69 -12.41 2.65
N LEU A 219 11.44 -11.15 2.26
CA LEU A 219 10.51 -10.29 3.01
C LEU A 219 9.18 -10.14 2.26
N PRO A 220 8.05 -10.02 2.97
CA PRO A 220 6.72 -10.01 2.37
C PRO A 220 6.54 -8.96 1.25
N VAL A 221 6.98 -7.72 1.49
CA VAL A 221 6.86 -6.64 0.49
C VAL A 221 7.77 -6.90 -0.73
N PHE A 222 8.92 -7.56 -0.54
CA PHE A 222 9.80 -7.94 -1.65
C PHE A 222 9.19 -9.05 -2.50
N SER A 223 8.71 -10.09 -1.83
CA SER A 223 8.28 -11.32 -2.47
C SER A 223 7.04 -11.06 -3.32
N GLN A 224 6.11 -10.21 -2.87
CA GLN A 224 4.91 -9.88 -3.62
C GLN A 224 5.17 -9.13 -4.94
N LEU A 225 6.06 -8.14 -4.94
CA LEU A 225 6.46 -7.43 -6.17
C LEU A 225 7.17 -8.37 -7.15
N ARG A 226 7.99 -9.29 -6.62
CA ARG A 226 8.71 -10.27 -7.42
C ARG A 226 7.79 -11.38 -7.97
N VAL A 227 6.81 -11.83 -7.19
CA VAL A 227 5.77 -12.80 -7.58
C VAL A 227 4.91 -12.21 -8.69
N PHE A 228 4.55 -10.92 -8.62
CA PHE A 228 3.85 -10.23 -9.70
C PHE A 228 4.64 -10.31 -11.01
N LYS A 229 5.94 -9.95 -10.98
CA LYS A 229 6.80 -10.04 -12.15
C LYS A 229 6.95 -11.47 -12.66
N ALA A 230 7.14 -12.44 -11.76
CA ALA A 230 7.28 -13.83 -12.15
C ALA A 230 6.01 -14.38 -12.83
N GLY A 231 4.83 -13.97 -12.36
CA GLY A 231 3.55 -14.24 -13.02
C GLY A 231 3.39 -13.52 -14.35
N TRP A 232 3.94 -12.32 -14.50
CA TRP A 232 3.99 -11.61 -15.78
C TRP A 232 4.85 -12.34 -16.81
N ASP A 233 6.10 -12.65 -16.43
CA ASP A 233 7.10 -13.27 -17.30
C ASP A 233 6.84 -14.77 -17.53
N GLN A 234 5.83 -15.36 -16.86
CA GLN A 234 5.53 -16.79 -16.84
C GLN A 234 6.78 -17.64 -16.50
N SER A 235 7.67 -17.07 -15.68
CA SER A 235 8.95 -17.71 -15.33
C SER A 235 8.79 -18.79 -14.28
N LEU A 236 7.65 -18.83 -13.59
CA LEU A 236 7.26 -19.83 -12.60
C LEU A 236 5.96 -20.50 -13.04
N SER A 237 5.81 -21.78 -12.69
CA SER A 237 4.55 -22.49 -12.94
C SER A 237 3.41 -21.87 -12.11
N ALA A 238 2.19 -21.92 -12.64
CA ALA A 238 1.01 -21.40 -11.95
C ALA A 238 0.81 -22.04 -10.56
N VAL A 239 1.15 -23.34 -10.43
CA VAL A 239 1.11 -24.06 -9.14
C VAL A 239 2.11 -23.45 -8.15
N PHE A 240 3.32 -23.14 -8.59
CA PHE A 240 4.34 -22.55 -7.72
C PHE A 240 3.99 -21.14 -7.27
N LEU A 241 3.45 -20.30 -8.16
CA LEU A 241 2.93 -18.98 -7.82
C LEU A 241 1.78 -19.07 -6.80
N ALA A 242 0.86 -20.02 -6.99
CA ALA A 242 -0.24 -20.24 -6.06
C ALA A 242 0.26 -20.68 -4.67
N MET A 243 1.28 -21.55 -4.61
CA MET A 243 1.88 -21.94 -3.32
C MET A 243 2.50 -20.75 -2.59
N ILE A 244 3.21 -19.87 -3.30
CA ILE A 244 3.78 -18.66 -2.69
C ILE A 244 2.65 -17.79 -2.14
N LEU A 245 1.65 -17.46 -2.95
CA LEU A 245 0.53 -16.62 -2.53
C LEU A 245 -0.23 -17.19 -1.32
N VAL A 246 -0.47 -18.51 -1.29
CA VAL A 246 -1.08 -19.18 -0.13
C VAL A 246 -0.18 -19.07 1.11
N SER A 247 1.13 -19.26 0.96
CA SER A 247 2.06 -19.14 2.08
C SER A 247 2.13 -17.72 2.63
N GLU A 248 2.08 -16.70 1.77
CA GLU A 248 2.10 -15.30 2.17
C GLU A 248 0.79 -14.90 2.86
N ILE A 249 -0.36 -15.35 2.37
CA ILE A 249 -1.66 -15.16 3.03
C ILE A 249 -1.68 -15.81 4.42
N LEU A 250 -1.13 -17.02 4.57
CA LEU A 250 -1.04 -17.69 5.87
C LEU A 250 -0.14 -16.91 6.84
N LEU A 251 1.02 -16.44 6.37
CA LEU A 251 1.92 -15.61 7.17
C LEU A 251 1.25 -14.29 7.58
N LEU A 252 0.51 -13.66 6.66
CA LEU A 252 -0.25 -12.44 6.93
C LEU A 252 -1.31 -12.70 8.00
N GLY A 253 -2.06 -13.81 7.90
CA GLY A 253 -3.07 -14.19 8.89
C GLY A 253 -2.48 -14.47 10.27
N LEU A 254 -1.32 -15.14 10.34
CA LEU A 254 -0.59 -15.35 11.60
C LEU A 254 -0.09 -14.03 12.19
N TYR A 255 0.47 -13.16 11.35
CA TYR A 255 0.96 -11.85 11.78
C TYR A 255 -0.18 -10.95 12.26
N PHE A 256 -1.32 -10.96 11.57
CA PHE A 256 -2.54 -10.29 11.98
C PHE A 256 -2.97 -10.74 13.38
N ALA A 257 -3.06 -12.05 13.60
CA ALA A 257 -3.45 -12.60 14.90
C ALA A 257 -2.48 -12.19 16.02
N TYR A 258 -1.17 -12.19 15.72
CA TYR A 258 -0.14 -11.75 16.65
C TYR A 258 -0.24 -10.26 16.99
N VAL A 259 -0.38 -9.38 16.00
CA VAL A 259 -0.50 -7.93 16.22
C VAL A 259 -1.79 -7.60 16.98
N ARG A 260 -2.90 -8.28 16.66
CA ARG A 260 -4.15 -8.18 17.41
C ARG A 260 -3.93 -8.53 18.88
N TYR A 261 -3.29 -9.67 19.14
CA TYR A 261 -3.00 -10.11 20.50
C TYR A 261 -2.19 -9.06 21.29
N LEU A 262 -1.13 -8.52 20.69
CA LEU A 262 -0.34 -7.45 21.31
C LEU A 262 -1.17 -6.19 21.60
N TYR A 263 -2.06 -5.80 20.67
CA TYR A 263 -2.92 -4.64 20.85
C TYR A 263 -3.88 -4.82 22.03
N VAL A 264 -4.52 -5.99 22.11
CA VAL A 264 -5.46 -6.32 23.19
C VAL A 264 -4.77 -6.42 24.54
N GLN A 265 -3.55 -6.96 24.61
CA GLN A 265 -2.82 -7.01 25.88
C GLN A 265 -2.41 -5.63 26.43
N ARG A 266 -2.22 -4.65 25.54
CA ARG A 266 -1.81 -3.31 25.91
C ARG A 266 -2.96 -2.45 26.47
N HIS A 267 -4.20 -2.79 26.12
CA HIS A 267 -5.38 -1.94 26.33
C HIS A 267 -6.45 -2.63 27.16
#